data_AF-A5C4P1-F1
#
_entry.id   AF-A5C4P1-F1
#
_cell.length_a   1.000
_cell.length_b   1.000
_cell.length_c   1.000
_cell.angle_alpha   90.00
_cell.angle_beta   90.00
_cell.angle_gamma   90.00
#
_symmetry.space_group_name_H-M   'P 1'
#
loop_
_entity.id
_entity.type
_entity.pdbx_description
1 polymer ?
#
loop_
_entity_poly.entity_id
_entity_poly.type
_entity_poly.pdbx_seq_one_letter_code
_entity_poly.pdbx_strand_id
1 'polypeptide(L)'
;MKSEGLFPDGVTFLGYLYACNHGGLVEEGLRVFKIMIEVHNLKPKMEHFARVVDMLGHARRLNEAKSFIDEMGIESDVLATPLCWNFSVCAYRFDVKQDFIT
;
A
#
# COMPACT_ATOMS: atom_id res chain seq x y z
N MET A 1 11.36 -2.78 19.07
CA MET A 1 12.57 -1.95 19.01
C MET A 1 12.20 -0.50 19.34
N LYS A 2 12.52 -0.06 20.55
CA LYS A 2 12.62 1.36 20.91
C LYS A 2 13.91 1.48 21.71
N SER A 3 15.00 1.84 21.06
CA SER A 3 16.23 2.23 21.75
C SER A 3 17.04 3.12 20.82
N GLU A 4 17.37 4.30 21.35
CA GLU A 4 18.36 5.25 20.83
C GLU A 4 17.94 6.04 19.58
N GLY A 5 17.42 7.27 19.79
CA GLY A 5 17.65 8.46 18.95
C GLY A 5 17.40 8.43 17.44
N LEU A 6 16.99 7.30 16.87
CA LEU A 6 16.81 7.08 15.45
C LEU A 6 15.38 7.42 15.09
N PHE A 7 15.21 8.52 14.37
CA PHE A 7 13.94 8.85 13.77
C PHE A 7 13.63 7.80 12.70
N PRO A 8 12.47 7.12 12.76
CA PRO A 8 12.11 6.16 11.74
C PRO A 8 12.01 6.87 10.39
N ASP A 9 12.64 6.26 9.38
CA ASP A 9 12.69 6.73 8.00
C ASP A 9 11.73 5.93 7.11
N GLY A 10 11.68 6.24 5.82
CA GLY A 10 10.83 5.52 4.87
C GLY A 10 11.09 4.01 4.86
N VAL A 11 12.34 3.56 4.99
CA VAL A 11 12.67 2.13 5.03
C VAL A 11 12.07 1.46 6.26
N THR A 12 12.14 2.13 7.40
CA THR A 12 11.55 1.66 8.66
C THR A 12 10.04 1.50 8.55
N PHE A 13 9.35 2.51 7.99
CA PHE A 13 7.90 2.45 7.77
C PHE A 13 7.52 1.38 6.74
N LEU A 14 8.31 1.22 5.68
CA LEU A 14 8.10 0.15 4.71
C LEU A 14 8.16 -1.23 5.38
N GLY A 15 9.12 -1.45 6.29
CA GLY A 15 9.21 -2.68 7.09
C GLY A 15 7.98 -2.93 7.97
N TYR A 16 7.46 -1.88 8.62
CA TYR A 16 6.21 -1.98 9.38
C TYR A 16 5.01 -2.33 8.49
N LEU A 17 4.90 -1.72 7.31
CA LEU A 17 3.81 -2.00 6.36
C LEU A 17 3.88 -3.44 5.83
N TYR A 18 5.09 -3.96 5.56
CA TYR A 18 5.27 -5.38 5.21
C TYR A 18 4.77 -6.31 6.31
N ALA A 19 5.15 -6.04 7.57
CA ALA A 19 4.70 -6.86 8.70
C ALA A 19 3.17 -6.82 8.86
N CYS A 20 2.56 -5.64 8.69
CA CYS A 20 1.10 -5.50 8.74
C CYS A 20 0.41 -6.27 7.61
N ASN A 21 0.96 -6.24 6.40
CA ASN A 21 0.42 -6.96 5.25
C ASN A 21 0.48 -8.49 5.46
N HIS A 22 1.63 -9.01 5.87
CA HIS A 22 1.77 -10.44 6.17
C HIS A 22 0.89 -10.90 7.34
N GLY A 23 0.68 -10.03 8.33
CA GLY A 23 -0.19 -10.30 9.48
C GLY A 23 -1.68 -10.11 9.23
N GLY A 24 -2.10 -9.60 8.05
CA GLY A 24 -3.49 -9.24 7.78
C GLY A 24 -4.00 -8.07 8.64
N LEU A 25 -3.09 -7.25 9.19
CA LEU A 25 -3.39 -6.16 10.12
C LEU A 25 -3.67 -4.86 9.36
N VAL A 26 -4.74 -4.83 8.58
CA VAL A 26 -5.00 -3.70 7.66
C VAL A 26 -5.19 -2.37 8.38
N GLU A 27 -5.99 -2.34 9.45
CA GLU A 27 -6.22 -1.12 10.23
C GLU A 27 -4.94 -0.55 10.85
N GLU A 28 -4.05 -1.44 11.33
CA GLU A 28 -2.76 -1.02 11.87
C GLU A 28 -1.85 -0.50 10.75
N GLY A 29 -1.83 -1.18 9.61
CA GLY A 29 -1.06 -0.74 8.44
C GLY A 29 -1.47 0.64 7.95
N LEU A 30 -2.79 0.92 7.86
CA LEU A 30 -3.31 2.24 7.51
C LEU A 30 -2.94 3.30 8.54
N ARG A 31 -3.00 2.97 9.84
CA ARG A 31 -2.58 3.89 10.90
C ARG A 31 -1.09 4.19 10.82
N VAL A 32 -0.25 3.18 10.60
CA VAL A 32 1.19 3.31 10.42
C VAL A 32 1.50 4.21 9.23
N PHE A 33 0.82 4.00 8.09
CA PHE A 33 0.96 4.83 6.90
C PHE A 33 0.60 6.30 7.18
N LYS A 34 -0.49 6.54 7.92
CA LYS A 34 -0.90 7.88 8.33
C LYS A 34 0.12 8.55 9.27
N ILE A 35 0.65 7.81 10.24
CA ILE A 35 1.69 8.30 11.17
C ILE A 35 2.96 8.72 10.40
N MET A 36 3.35 7.94 9.38
CA MET A 36 4.50 8.27 8.53
C MET A 36 4.35 9.67 7.90
N ILE A 37 3.16 9.99 7.39
CA ILE A 37 2.87 11.25 6.71
C ILE A 37 2.68 12.40 7.71
N GLU A 38 1.81 12.22 8.70
CA GLU A 38 1.35 13.33 9.55
C GLU A 38 2.30 13.64 10.71
N VAL A 39 2.88 12.61 11.31
CA VAL A 39 3.73 12.75 12.50
C VAL A 39 5.19 12.89 12.11
N HIS A 40 5.65 12.08 11.15
CA HIS A 40 7.03 12.09 10.70
C HIS A 40 7.28 12.96 9.46
N ASN A 41 6.24 13.54 8.86
CA ASN A 41 6.33 14.39 7.66
C ASN A 41 7.11 13.73 6.51
N LEU A 42 7.05 12.41 6.41
CA LEU A 42 7.75 11.65 5.38
C LEU A 42 6.86 11.56 4.13
N LYS A 43 7.42 11.97 2.99
CA LYS A 43 6.76 11.79 1.70
C LYS A 43 6.74 10.30 1.32
N PRO A 44 5.56 9.68 1.14
CA PRO A 44 5.48 8.30 0.71
C PRO A 44 6.10 8.14 -0.69
N LYS A 45 6.77 7.00 -0.88
CA LYS A 45 7.25 6.53 -2.19
C LYS A 45 6.37 5.38 -2.69
N MET A 46 6.54 5.00 -3.95
CA MET A 46 5.73 3.96 -4.59
C MET A 46 5.68 2.64 -3.82
N GLU A 47 6.77 2.26 -3.17
CA GLU A 47 6.85 1.03 -2.39
C GLU A 47 5.90 1.07 -1.18
N HIS A 48 5.69 2.24 -0.56
CA HIS A 48 4.78 2.39 0.58
C HIS A 48 3.32 2.28 0.12
N PHE A 49 3.00 2.93 -1.00
CA PHE A 49 1.67 2.89 -1.58
C PHE A 49 1.29 1.49 -2.06
N ALA A 50 2.21 0.79 -2.72
CA ALA A 50 2.02 -0.59 -3.16
C ALA A 50 1.67 -1.51 -1.97
N ARG A 51 2.28 -1.30 -0.80
CA ARG A 51 1.95 -2.07 0.40
C ARG A 51 0.55 -1.77 0.93
N VAL A 52 0.09 -0.52 0.89
CA VAL A 52 -1.29 -0.18 1.28
C VAL A 52 -2.32 -0.83 0.35
N VAL A 53 -2.09 -0.76 -0.97
CA VAL A 53 -2.96 -1.39 -1.96
C VAL A 53 -2.98 -2.92 -1.83
N ASP A 54 -1.82 -3.55 -1.65
CA ASP A 54 -1.75 -5.00 -1.41
C ASP A 54 -2.52 -5.41 -0.15
N MET A 55 -2.38 -4.65 0.96
CA MET A 55 -3.10 -4.92 2.20
C MET A 55 -4.62 -4.88 2.01
N LEU A 56 -5.12 -3.83 1.36
CA LEU A 56 -6.55 -3.67 1.08
C LEU A 56 -7.06 -4.75 0.14
N GLY A 57 -6.28 -5.10 -0.89
CA GLY A 57 -6.57 -6.18 -1.83
C GLY A 57 -6.69 -7.54 -1.16
N HIS A 58 -5.73 -7.91 -0.30
CA HIS A 58 -5.75 -9.17 0.45
C HIS A 58 -6.94 -9.26 1.41
N ALA A 59 -7.35 -8.14 2.00
CA ALA A 59 -8.53 -8.07 2.87
C ALA A 59 -9.86 -7.94 2.10
N ARG A 60 -9.85 -8.05 0.76
CA ARG A 60 -11.03 -7.89 -0.12
C ARG A 60 -11.72 -6.52 0.02
N ARG A 61 -10.99 -5.49 0.43
CA ARG A 61 -11.47 -4.10 0.56
C ARG A 61 -11.22 -3.33 -0.74
N LEU A 62 -11.74 -3.87 -1.85
CA LEU A 62 -11.41 -3.41 -3.21
C LEU A 62 -11.87 -1.96 -3.47
N ASN A 63 -13.02 -1.57 -2.93
CA ASN A 63 -13.51 -0.19 -3.05
C ASN A 63 -12.55 0.81 -2.39
N GLU A 64 -12.03 0.47 -1.21
CA GLU A 64 -11.07 1.32 -0.50
C GLU A 64 -9.72 1.33 -1.19
N ALA A 65 -9.28 0.18 -1.75
CA ALA A 65 -8.08 0.13 -2.58
C ALA A 65 -8.19 1.06 -3.80
N LYS A 66 -9.35 1.07 -4.45
CA LYS A 66 -9.63 1.95 -5.60
C LYS A 66 -9.63 3.42 -5.19
N SER A 67 -10.40 3.78 -4.15
CA SER A 67 -10.42 5.16 -3.64
C SER A 67 -9.04 5.65 -3.24
N PHE A 68 -8.22 4.80 -2.62
CA PHE A 68 -6.85 5.14 -2.26
C PHE A 68 -5.97 5.42 -3.50
N ILE A 69 -6.10 4.62 -4.56
CA ILE A 69 -5.37 4.86 -5.83
C ILE A 69 -5.81 6.19 -6.46
N ASP A 70 -7.12 6.46 -6.47
CA ASP A 70 -7.69 7.69 -7.04
C ASP A 70 -7.21 8.94 -6.27
N GLU A 71 -7.20 8.88 -4.93
CA GLU A 71 -6.74 9.96 -4.04
C GLU A 71 -5.25 10.30 -4.23
N MET A 72 -4.44 9.32 -4.64
CA MET A 72 -3.02 9.54 -4.87
C MET A 72 -2.72 10.29 -6.17
N GLY A 73 -3.71 10.49 -7.05
CA GLY A 73 -3.51 11.10 -8.36
C GLY A 73 -2.54 10.30 -9.25
N ILE A 74 -2.38 9.00 -8.96
CA ILE A 74 -1.61 8.10 -9.82
C ILE A 74 -2.47 7.86 -11.06
N GLU A 75 -2.21 8.65 -12.10
CA GLU A 75 -2.56 8.23 -13.46
C GLU A 75 -2.04 6.81 -13.68
N SER A 76 -2.87 6.00 -14.31
CA SER A 76 -2.82 4.54 -14.45
C SER A 76 -1.51 3.92 -14.97
N ASP A 77 -0.49 4.72 -15.28
CA ASP A 77 0.79 4.28 -15.82
C ASP A 77 1.68 3.58 -14.79
N VAL A 78 1.52 3.83 -13.49
CA VAL A 78 2.35 3.16 -12.47
C VAL A 78 1.85 1.72 -12.20
N LEU A 79 0.57 1.45 -12.44
CA LEU A 79 -0.01 0.10 -12.37
C LEU A 79 0.48 -0.81 -13.51
N ALA A 80 1.05 -0.24 -14.57
CA ALA A 80 1.61 -0.99 -15.70
C ALA A 80 3.03 -1.54 -15.44
N THR A 81 3.66 -1.23 -14.30
CA THR A 81 5.01 -1.73 -14.00
C THR A 81 4.97 -3.21 -13.60
N PRO A 82 5.87 -4.06 -14.13
CA PRO A 82 5.95 -5.48 -13.76
C PRO A 82 6.15 -5.73 -12.26
N LEU A 83 6.62 -4.72 -11.53
CA LEU A 83 6.84 -4.75 -10.08
C LEU A 83 5.52 -4.79 -9.28
N CYS A 84 4.48 -4.08 -9.74
CA CYS A 84 3.13 -4.16 -9.16
C CYS A 84 2.40 -5.45 -9.60
N TRP A 85 2.61 -5.89 -10.84
CA TRP A 85 2.01 -7.13 -11.35
C TRP A 85 2.49 -8.38 -10.59
N ASN A 86 3.76 -8.44 -10.21
CA ASN A 86 4.34 -9.61 -9.54
C ASN A 86 4.08 -9.67 -8.02
N PHE A 87 3.76 -8.56 -7.34
CA PHE A 87 3.44 -8.58 -5.91
C PHE A 87 1.93 -8.74 -5.63
N SER A 88 1.05 -8.24 -6.51
CA SER A 88 -0.42 -8.35 -6.35
C SER A 88 -1.04 -9.58 -7.05
N VAL A 89 -0.28 -10.67 -7.27
CA VAL A 89 -0.77 -11.89 -7.96
C VAL A 89 -2.00 -12.53 -7.27
N CYS A 90 -2.34 -12.18 -6.02
CA CYS A 90 -3.52 -12.71 -5.33
C CYS A 90 -4.77 -11.81 -5.31
N ALA A 91 -4.69 -10.49 -5.45
CA ALA A 91 -5.85 -9.61 -5.22
C ALA A 91 -6.55 -9.12 -6.51
N TYR A 92 -5.79 -8.80 -7.57
CA TYR A 92 -6.34 -8.13 -8.75
C TYR A 92 -6.71 -9.05 -9.92
N ARG A 93 -6.48 -10.37 -9.79
CA ARG A 93 -6.68 -11.31 -10.90
C ARG A 93 -8.13 -11.74 -11.16
N PHE A 94 -9.13 -11.19 -10.45
CA PHE A 94 -10.53 -11.58 -10.67
C PHE A 94 -11.51 -10.49 -11.10
N ASP A 95 -11.36 -9.20 -10.77
CA ASP A 95 -12.38 -8.19 -11.14
C ASP A 95 -11.96 -7.16 -12.20
N VAL A 96 -10.72 -6.64 -12.19
CA VAL A 96 -10.40 -5.45 -13.03
C VAL A 96 -10.24 -5.78 -14.52
N LYS A 97 -10.11 -7.07 -14.89
CA LYS A 97 -10.11 -7.48 -16.30
C LYS A 97 -11.51 -7.65 -16.91
N GLN A 98 -12.61 -7.60 -16.15
CA GLN A 98 -13.94 -7.65 -16.76
C GLN A 98 -14.49 -6.28 -17.15
N ASP A 99 -14.07 -5.18 -16.51
CA ASP A 99 -14.64 -3.84 -16.82
C ASP A 99 -13.99 -3.13 -18.02
N PHE A 100 -12.92 -3.67 -18.61
CA PHE A 100 -12.28 -3.11 -19.82
C PHE A 100 -12.61 -3.88 -21.11
N ILE A 101 -13.53 -4.85 -21.04
CA ILE A 101 -14.10 -5.51 -22.21
C ILE A 101 -15.63 -5.56 -22.03
N THR A 102 -16.30 -4.41 -22.10
CA THR A 102 -17.66 -4.29 -22.63
C THR A 102 -17.81 -2.92 -23.29
#